data_AF-A0A2R3Z333-F1
#
_entry.id   AF-A0A2R3Z333-F1
#
_cell.length_a   1.000
_cell.length_b   1.000
_cell.length_c   1.000
_cell.angle_alpha   90.00
_cell.angle_beta   90.00
_cell.angle_gamma   90.00
#
_symmetry.space_group_name_H-M   'P 1'
#
loop_
_entity.id
_entity.type
_entity.pdbx_description
1 polymer ?
#
loop_
_entity_poly.entity_id
_entity_poly.type
_entity_poly.pdbx_seq_one_letter_code
_entity_poly.pdbx_strand_id
1 'polypeptide(L)'
;MKTLSIVGFNIIFLFAIACGSSSQSVATEYTGTIEPAGITSYQYGTHRLITDDETYALKSEKVDLNKYEGKKVTLTAEKVEGYPVDGGPIFLNVMTIKE
;
A
#
# COMPACT_ATOMS: atom_id res chain seq x y z
N MET A 1 -66.47 -7.10 -7.94
CA MET A 1 -65.97 -6.47 -9.18
C MET A 1 -64.46 -6.55 -9.15
N LYS A 2 -63.85 -7.45 -9.94
CA LYS A 2 -62.40 -7.69 -9.93
C LYS A 2 -61.89 -7.46 -11.36
N THR A 3 -61.46 -6.25 -11.66
CA THR A 3 -60.74 -5.97 -12.91
C THR A 3 -59.24 -6.11 -12.64
N LEU A 4 -58.70 -7.16 -13.26
CA LEU A 4 -57.30 -7.33 -13.60
C LEU A 4 -56.72 -6.01 -14.11
N SER A 5 -55.59 -5.59 -13.57
CA SER A 5 -54.71 -4.63 -14.24
C SER A 5 -53.31 -5.19 -14.17
N ILE A 6 -52.95 -5.85 -15.28
CA ILE A 6 -51.60 -6.22 -15.66
C ILE A 6 -50.86 -4.91 -15.89
N VAL A 7 -49.97 -4.53 -14.97
CA VAL A 7 -49.01 -3.47 -15.21
C VAL A 7 -47.63 -4.08 -15.21
N GLY A 8 -47.16 -4.33 -16.43
CA GLY A 8 -45.79 -4.13 -16.89
C GLY A 8 -44.67 -4.51 -15.94
N PHE A 9 -44.18 -5.73 -16.13
CA PHE A 9 -42.80 -6.12 -15.84
C PHE A 9 -41.83 -5.11 -16.49
N ASN A 10 -41.25 -4.20 -15.70
CA ASN A 10 -40.07 -3.44 -16.09
C ASN A 10 -39.03 -3.58 -14.98
N ILE A 11 -38.47 -4.78 -14.93
CA ILE A 11 -37.23 -5.06 -14.20
C ILE A 11 -36.14 -4.23 -14.87
N ILE A 12 -35.82 -3.07 -14.29
CA ILE A 12 -34.54 -2.40 -14.50
C ILE A 12 -33.51 -3.20 -13.69
N PHE A 13 -32.87 -4.16 -14.36
CA PHE A 13 -31.64 -4.78 -13.90
C PHE A 13 -30.52 -3.76 -14.13
N LEU A 14 -30.28 -2.91 -13.15
CA LEU A 14 -29.03 -2.15 -13.04
C LEU A 14 -27.92 -3.15 -12.74
N PHE A 15 -27.33 -3.73 -13.79
CA PHE A 15 -26.00 -4.31 -13.72
C PHE A 15 -25.03 -3.16 -13.45
N ALA A 16 -24.83 -2.84 -12.17
CA ALA A 16 -23.61 -2.18 -11.75
C ALA A 16 -22.48 -3.16 -12.04
N ILE A 17 -21.83 -2.98 -13.19
CA ILE A 17 -20.56 -3.61 -13.51
C ILE A 17 -19.58 -3.09 -12.45
N ALA A 18 -19.43 -3.86 -11.38
CA ALA A 18 -18.35 -3.67 -10.43
C ALA A 18 -17.06 -3.95 -11.20
N CYS A 19 -16.43 -2.89 -11.73
CA CYS A 19 -15.08 -2.96 -12.23
C CYS A 19 -14.18 -3.14 -11.01
N GLY A 20 -14.05 -4.39 -10.54
CA GLY A 20 -13.02 -4.78 -9.61
C GLY A 20 -11.70 -4.79 -10.36
N SER A 21 -11.10 -3.61 -10.54
CA SER A 21 -9.69 -3.52 -10.89
C SER A 21 -8.93 -4.02 -9.67
N SER A 22 -8.60 -5.31 -9.64
CA SER A 22 -7.58 -5.82 -8.73
C SER A 22 -6.27 -5.19 -9.17
N SER A 23 -5.96 -4.03 -8.57
CA SER A 23 -4.61 -3.45 -8.56
C SER A 23 -3.70 -4.55 -8.00
N GLN A 24 -3.06 -5.32 -8.87
CA GLN A 24 -2.01 -6.25 -8.45
C GLN A 24 -0.88 -5.36 -7.98
N SER A 25 -0.77 -5.18 -6.66
CA SER A 25 0.38 -4.52 -6.05
C SER A 25 1.61 -5.35 -6.40
N VAL A 26 2.39 -4.87 -7.35
CA VAL A 26 3.61 -5.57 -7.77
C VAL A 26 4.67 -5.33 -6.70
N ALA A 27 4.93 -6.37 -5.91
CA ALA A 27 6.02 -6.39 -4.95
C ALA A 27 7.36 -6.16 -5.68
N THR A 28 8.08 -5.12 -5.27
CA THR A 28 9.32 -4.66 -5.92
C THR A 28 10.48 -4.77 -4.93
N GLU A 29 11.69 -5.03 -5.43
CA GLU A 29 12.91 -5.07 -4.61
C GLU A 29 13.53 -3.69 -4.46
N TYR A 30 14.00 -3.38 -3.25
CA TYR A 30 14.70 -2.15 -2.91
C TYR A 30 15.93 -2.50 -2.08
N THR A 31 17.06 -1.85 -2.36
CA THR A 31 18.32 -2.06 -1.63
C THR A 31 18.75 -0.76 -0.97
N GLY A 32 19.06 -0.82 0.31
CA GLY A 32 19.48 0.35 1.08
C GLY A 32 19.73 0.02 2.54
N THR A 33 20.07 1.04 3.32
CA THR A 33 20.27 0.92 4.76
C THR A 33 18.96 1.22 5.48
N ILE A 34 18.55 0.34 6.40
CA ILE A 34 17.38 0.60 7.25
C ILE A 34 17.79 1.48 8.43
N GLU A 35 17.02 2.54 8.67
CA GLU A 35 17.14 3.43 9.83
C GLU A 35 15.79 3.60 10.53
N PRO A 36 15.75 3.96 11.83
CA PRO A 36 14.51 4.37 12.47
C PRO A 36 13.89 5.60 11.79
N ALA A 37 12.57 5.74 11.86
CA ALA A 37 11.90 6.99 11.53
C ALA A 37 12.34 8.06 12.54
N GLY A 38 12.98 9.12 12.04
CA GLY A 38 13.38 10.26 12.86
C GLY A 38 12.21 11.20 13.15
N ILE A 39 12.51 12.44 13.52
CA ILE A 39 11.51 13.50 13.64
C ILE A 39 11.10 13.92 12.22
N THR A 40 9.85 13.65 11.82
CA THR A 40 9.34 13.88 10.47
C THR A 40 8.10 14.77 10.48
N SER A 41 7.89 15.55 9.41
CA SER A 41 6.63 16.31 9.21
C SER A 41 5.47 15.39 8.83
N TYR A 42 5.78 14.31 8.10
CA TYR A 42 4.84 13.26 7.72
C TYR A 42 4.67 12.25 8.86
N GLN A 43 3.45 11.75 9.07
CA GLN A 43 3.08 10.93 10.23
C GLN A 43 2.87 9.45 9.90
N TYR A 44 3.74 8.89 9.05
CA TYR A 44 3.64 7.50 8.62
C TYR A 44 5.02 6.83 8.49
N GLY A 45 4.99 5.50 8.62
CA GLY A 45 6.20 4.67 8.66
C GLY A 45 6.86 4.67 10.03
N THR A 46 7.50 3.56 10.36
CA THR A 46 8.27 3.39 11.60
C THR A 46 9.78 3.43 11.35
N HIS A 47 10.18 3.15 10.11
CA HIS A 47 11.57 3.11 9.67
C HIS A 47 11.70 3.80 8.32
N ARG A 48 12.94 3.97 7.87
CA ARG A 48 13.30 4.51 6.57
C ARG A 48 14.27 3.56 5.88
N LEU A 49 14.14 3.41 4.56
CA LEU A 49 15.19 2.86 3.72
C LEU A 49 15.95 4.03 3.11
N ILE A 50 17.23 4.12 3.41
CA ILE A 50 18.15 5.10 2.81
C ILE A 50 18.87 4.42 1.66
N THR A 51 18.59 4.86 0.43
CA THR A 51 19.36 4.46 -0.75
C THR A 51 20.32 5.57 -1.13
N ASP A 52 21.09 5.38 -2.21
CA ASP A 52 22.03 6.40 -2.69
C ASP A 52 21.28 7.63 -3.28
N ASP A 53 20.06 7.42 -3.79
CA ASP A 53 19.29 8.43 -4.54
C ASP A 53 18.04 8.91 -3.80
N GLU A 54 17.41 8.05 -3.00
CA GLU A 54 16.09 8.31 -2.42
C GLU A 54 15.98 7.80 -0.98
N THR A 55 15.00 8.36 -0.26
CA THR A 55 14.57 7.83 1.04
C THR A 55 13.14 7.35 0.92
N TYR A 56 12.86 6.17 1.49
CA TYR A 56 11.53 5.58 1.55
C TYR A 56 11.09 5.46 3.00
N ALA A 57 9.82 5.74 3.31
CA ALA A 57 9.25 5.36 4.59
C ALA A 57 8.85 3.89 4.56
N LEU A 58 9.05 3.18 5.67
CA LEU A 58 8.79 1.75 5.78
C LEU A 58 7.79 1.46 6.89
N LYS A 59 6.91 0.50 6.65
CA LYS A 59 6.21 -0.26 7.68
C LYS A 59 6.31 -1.74 7.38
N SER A 60 6.08 -2.58 8.38
CA SER A 60 5.86 -4.01 8.16
C SER A 60 5.05 -4.60 9.30
N GLU A 61 4.16 -5.52 8.96
CA GLU A 61 3.49 -6.41 9.92
C GLU A 61 4.15 -7.81 9.95
N LYS A 62 4.99 -8.13 8.95
CA LYS A 62 5.59 -9.45 8.76
C LYS A 62 7.04 -9.51 9.22
N VAL A 63 7.73 -8.38 9.21
CA VAL A 63 9.17 -8.27 9.50
C VAL A 63 9.38 -7.27 10.62
N ASP A 64 10.12 -7.68 11.64
CA ASP A 64 10.59 -6.77 12.68
C ASP A 64 11.76 -5.94 12.16
N LEU A 65 11.48 -4.71 11.72
CA LEU A 65 12.45 -3.82 11.10
C LEU A 65 13.54 -3.36 12.07
N ASN A 66 13.28 -3.37 13.39
CA ASN A 66 14.28 -2.97 14.39
C ASN A 66 15.53 -3.88 14.32
N LYS A 67 15.38 -5.15 13.93
CA LYS A 67 16.48 -6.12 13.79
C LYS A 67 17.45 -5.78 12.65
N TYR A 68 17.10 -4.83 11.79
CA TYR A 68 17.85 -4.45 10.61
C TYR A 68 18.31 -2.99 10.63
N GLU A 69 18.07 -2.26 11.73
CA GLU A 69 18.60 -0.91 11.89
C GLU A 69 20.12 -0.88 11.70
N GLY A 70 20.59 0.08 10.90
CA GLY A 70 21.99 0.25 10.53
C GLY A 70 22.52 -0.78 9.52
N LYS A 71 21.71 -1.75 9.08
CA LYS A 71 22.12 -2.77 8.10
C LYS A 71 21.71 -2.37 6.70
N LYS A 72 22.62 -2.58 5.74
CA LYS A 72 22.30 -2.56 4.31
C LYS A 72 21.68 -3.89 3.92
N VAL A 73 20.46 -3.85 3.40
CA VAL A 73 19.68 -5.04 3.04
C VAL A 73 18.99 -4.87 1.69
N THR A 74 18.55 -5.98 1.10
CA THR A 74 17.61 -5.96 -0.01
C THR A 74 16.25 -6.43 0.49
N LEU A 75 15.24 -5.58 0.39
CA LEU A 75 13.88 -5.87 0.85
C LEU A 75 12.92 -5.96 -0.33
N THR A 76 11.86 -6.75 -0.18
CA THR A 76 10.74 -6.79 -1.12
C THR A 76 9.56 -6.10 -0.48
N ALA A 77 8.97 -5.12 -1.17
CA ALA A 77 7.89 -4.30 -0.64
C ALA A 77 6.90 -3.86 -1.71
N GLU A 78 5.70 -3.52 -1.25
CA GLU A 78 4.65 -2.91 -2.06
C GLU A 78 4.47 -1.44 -1.66
N LYS A 79 4.19 -0.57 -2.63
CA LYS A 79 3.82 0.82 -2.34
C LYS A 79 2.45 0.85 -1.67
N VAL A 80 2.32 1.66 -0.63
CA VAL A 80 1.04 1.88 0.04
C VAL A 80 0.25 2.93 -0.75
N GLU A 81 -0.91 2.55 -1.28
CA GLU A 81 -1.78 3.47 -2.03
C GLU A 81 -2.22 4.65 -1.16
N GLY A 82 -2.37 5.83 -1.79
CA GLY A 82 -2.72 7.07 -1.11
C GLY A 82 -1.54 7.81 -0.47
N TYR A 83 -0.32 7.31 -0.60
CA TYR A 83 0.92 7.95 -0.14
C TYR A 83 1.87 8.25 -1.31
N PRO A 84 2.75 9.26 -1.20
CA PRO A 84 3.00 10.10 -0.02
C PRO A 84 1.90 11.13 0.25
N VAL A 85 1.83 11.57 1.52
CA VAL A 85 1.04 12.74 1.98
C VAL A 85 1.96 13.71 2.72
N ASP A 86 1.56 14.97 2.85
CA ASP A 86 2.29 16.01 3.59
C ASP A 86 3.77 16.18 3.18
N GLY A 87 4.06 15.94 1.90
CA GLY A 87 5.42 16.04 1.34
C GLY A 87 6.39 14.95 1.81
N GLY A 88 5.89 13.86 2.42
CA GLY A 88 6.72 12.75 2.85
C GLY A 88 7.26 11.88 1.71
N PRO A 89 8.14 10.91 2.02
CA PRO A 89 8.68 9.98 1.04
C PRO A 89 7.67 8.92 0.63
N ILE A 90 7.96 8.20 -0.45
CA ILE A 90 7.19 7.02 -0.87
C ILE A 90 7.08 6.04 0.31
N PHE A 91 5.86 5.55 0.56
CA PHE A 91 5.59 4.64 1.67
C PHE A 91 5.56 3.19 1.19
N LEU A 92 6.40 2.35 1.79
CA LEU A 92 6.55 0.94 1.44
C LEU A 92 6.09 0.02 2.58
N ASN A 93 5.27 -0.97 2.24
CA ASN A 93 4.93 -2.09 3.11
C ASN A 93 5.90 -3.25 2.85
N VAL A 94 6.85 -3.47 3.76
CA VAL A 94 7.90 -4.48 3.63
C VAL A 94 7.32 -5.87 3.90
N MET A 95 7.54 -6.78 2.96
CA MET A 95 7.04 -8.16 3.03
C MET A 95 8.13 -9.14 3.47
N THR A 96 9.35 -8.98 2.95
CA THR A 96 10.50 -9.85 3.21
C THR A 96 11.81 -9.08 3.12
N ILE A 97 12.85 -9.56 3.80
CA ILE A 97 14.21 -9.05 3.71
C ILE A 97 15.15 -10.21 3.33
N LYS A 98 16.07 -9.96 2.40
CA LYS A 98 17.19 -10.83 2.04
C LYS A 98 18.46 -10.25 2.65
N GLU A 99 19.17 -11.07 3.42
CA GLU A 99 20.48 -10.76 4.00
C GLU A 99 21.62 -11.06 3.02
#